data_AF-K9X4C0-F1
#
_entry.id   AF-K9X4C0-F1
#
_cell.length_a   1.000
_cell.length_b   1.000
_cell.length_c   1.000
_cell.angle_alpha   90.00
_cell.angle_beta   90.00
_cell.angle_gamma   90.00
#
_symmetry.space_group_name_H-M   'P 1'
#
loop_
_entity.id
_entity.type
_entity.pdbx_description
1 polymer ?
#
loop_
_entity_poly.entity_id
_entity_poly.type
_entity_poly.pdbx_seq_one_letter_code
_entity_poly.pdbx_strand_id
1 'polypeptide(L)'
;MLMDLFEAIETQNLDRIAELLSRKADPNSLRSESPGWTPLHEAIEQLEDGGAIETLVLLLRHGAAVDTWDANHDSTPLLMALFREQKEAVRLLLALASGYLLKNSLNLVSDIIFIM
;
A
#
# COMPACT_ATOMS: atom_id res chain seq x y z
N MET A 1 8.62 14.82 -19.40
CA MET A 1 7.53 13.92 -18.99
C MET A 1 6.94 14.49 -17.72
N LEU A 2 5.62 14.49 -17.54
CA LEU A 2 5.01 14.84 -16.26
C LEU A 2 5.14 13.61 -15.35
N MET A 3 5.84 13.78 -14.23
CA MET A 3 6.04 12.71 -13.25
C MET A 3 4.72 12.41 -12.53
N ASP A 4 4.27 11.17 -12.70
CA ASP A 4 3.04 10.65 -12.09
C ASP A 4 3.30 10.08 -10.69
N LEU A 5 2.25 9.56 -10.05
CA LEU A 5 2.31 9.07 -8.69
C LEU A 5 3.20 7.81 -8.57
N PHE A 6 3.25 6.95 -9.58
CA PHE A 6 4.11 5.76 -9.57
C PHE A 6 5.57 6.15 -9.72
N GLU A 7 5.91 7.01 -10.70
CA GLU A 7 7.28 7.51 -10.86
C GLU A 7 7.75 8.25 -9.60
N ALA A 8 6.86 8.95 -8.89
CA ALA A 8 7.18 9.59 -7.61
C ALA A 8 7.48 8.61 -6.47
N ILE A 9 6.82 7.46 -6.44
CA ILE A 9 7.08 6.40 -5.47
C ILE A 9 8.38 5.67 -5.80
N GLU A 10 8.58 5.28 -7.06
CA GLU A 10 9.80 4.60 -7.55
C GLU A 10 11.06 5.43 -7.30
N THR A 11 10.97 6.75 -7.47
CA THR A 11 12.09 7.69 -7.21
C THR A 11 12.16 8.17 -5.75
N GLN A 12 11.30 7.64 -4.87
CA GLN A 12 11.26 7.94 -3.43
C GLN A 12 11.10 9.44 -3.11
N ASN A 13 10.44 10.18 -4.01
CA ASN A 13 10.29 11.62 -3.90
C ASN A 13 9.08 11.99 -3.04
N LEU A 14 9.26 11.96 -1.72
CA LEU A 14 8.19 12.18 -0.75
C LEU A 14 7.45 13.52 -0.94
N ASP A 15 8.19 14.59 -1.26
CA ASP A 15 7.61 15.92 -1.52
C ASP A 15 6.71 15.88 -2.75
N ARG A 16 7.13 15.20 -3.82
CA ARG A 16 6.33 15.05 -5.04
C ARG A 16 5.11 14.16 -4.82
N ILE A 17 5.24 13.08 -4.05
CA ILE A 17 4.12 12.22 -3.66
C ILE A 17 3.07 13.06 -2.90
N ALA A 18 3.50 13.82 -1.88
CA ALA A 18 2.62 14.69 -1.11
C ALA A 18 1.95 15.76 -2.00
N GLU A 19 2.70 16.38 -2.91
CA GLU A 19 2.17 17.37 -3.85
C GLU A 19 1.09 16.75 -4.74
N LEU A 20 1.36 15.60 -5.37
CA LEU A 20 0.42 14.93 -6.26
C LEU A 20 -0.87 14.54 -5.53
N LEU A 21 -0.76 13.93 -4.35
CA LEU A 21 -1.90 13.56 -3.53
C LEU A 21 -2.71 14.80 -3.07
N SER A 22 -2.05 15.91 -2.75
CA SER A 22 -2.72 17.18 -2.42
C SER A 22 -3.52 17.76 -3.60
N ARG A 23 -3.07 17.48 -4.83
CA ARG A 23 -3.75 17.85 -6.08
C ARG A 23 -4.81 16.82 -6.50
N LYS A 24 -5.21 15.92 -5.60
CA LYS A 24 -6.20 14.85 -5.81
C LYS A 24 -5.78 13.82 -6.86
N ALA A 25 -4.48 13.54 -6.98
CA ALA A 25 -4.06 12.30 -7.62
C ALA A 25 -4.76 11.13 -6.91
N ASP A 26 -5.29 10.18 -7.68
CA ASP A 26 -6.01 9.04 -7.14
C ASP A 26 -5.01 8.07 -6.48
N PRO A 27 -5.07 7.87 -5.15
CA PRO A 27 -4.17 6.95 -4.45
C PRO A 27 -4.48 5.48 -4.75
N ASN A 28 -5.55 5.19 -5.50
CA ASN A 28 -5.93 3.87 -5.97
C ASN A 28 -5.74 3.70 -7.49
N SER A 29 -5.04 4.64 -8.15
CA SER A 29 -4.78 4.56 -9.59
C SER A 29 -4.09 3.26 -9.97
N LEU A 30 -4.51 2.60 -11.05
CA LEU A 30 -3.87 1.37 -11.49
C LEU A 30 -2.64 1.67 -12.36
N ARG A 31 -1.57 0.90 -12.19
CA ARG A 31 -0.37 1.03 -13.02
C ARG A 31 -0.71 0.60 -14.45
N SER A 32 -0.39 1.45 -15.43
CA SER A 32 -0.73 1.20 -16.83
C SER A 32 -0.16 -0.11 -17.38
N GLU A 33 1.06 -0.46 -16.96
CA GLU A 33 1.79 -1.66 -17.41
C GLU A 33 1.49 -2.91 -16.58
N SER A 34 0.81 -2.77 -15.43
CA SER A 34 0.49 -3.88 -14.53
C SER A 34 -0.91 -3.68 -13.94
N PRO A 35 -1.95 -4.23 -14.58
CA PRO A 35 -3.32 -4.06 -14.11
C PRO A 35 -3.47 -4.52 -12.66
N GLY A 36 -4.30 -3.85 -11.87
CA GLY A 36 -4.48 -4.16 -10.45
C GLY A 36 -3.33 -3.74 -9.52
N TRP A 37 -2.15 -3.39 -10.05
CA TRP A 37 -1.07 -2.85 -9.23
C TRP A 37 -1.40 -1.41 -8.80
N THR A 38 -1.32 -1.16 -7.50
CA THR A 38 -1.73 0.12 -6.88
C THR A 38 -0.52 0.87 -6.34
N PRO A 39 -0.64 2.17 -6.02
CA PRO A 39 0.41 2.91 -5.37
C PRO A 39 0.85 2.30 -4.03
N LEU A 40 -0.05 1.62 -3.31
CA LEU A 40 0.33 0.89 -2.09
C LEU A 40 1.16 -0.36 -2.37
N HIS A 41 0.87 -1.10 -3.45
CA HIS A 41 1.74 -2.21 -3.87
C HIS A 41 3.14 -1.68 -4.18
N GLU A 42 3.21 -0.61 -4.98
CA GLU A 42 4.49 0.02 -5.33
C GLU A 42 5.24 0.51 -4.10
N ALA A 43 4.56 1.20 -3.18
CA ALA A 43 5.22 1.71 -1.98
C ALA A 43 5.79 0.61 -1.08
N ILE A 44 5.12 -0.55 -1.00
CA ILE A 44 5.58 -1.74 -0.24
C ILE A 44 6.75 -2.41 -0.95
N GLU A 45 6.71 -2.51 -2.28
CA GLU A 45 7.83 -2.98 -3.10
C GLU A 45 9.09 -2.15 -2.82
N GLN A 46 8.95 -0.82 -2.86
CA GLN A 46 10.07 0.11 -2.69
C GLN A 46 10.66 0.12 -1.27
N LEU A 47 10.00 -0.43 -0.24
CA LEU A 47 10.55 -0.46 1.13
C LEU A 47 11.85 -1.28 1.24
N GLU A 48 12.05 -2.25 0.35
CA GLU A 48 13.29 -3.05 0.29
C GLU A 48 14.45 -2.26 -0.33
N ASP A 49 14.15 -1.26 -1.15
CA ASP A 49 15.11 -0.44 -1.89
C ASP A 49 15.33 0.96 -1.28
N GLY A 50 15.02 1.14 0.01
CA GLY A 50 15.21 2.40 0.74
C GLY A 50 13.98 3.31 0.74
N GLY A 51 12.84 2.83 0.23
CA GLY A 51 11.57 3.52 0.31
C GLY A 51 11.17 3.88 1.74
N ALA A 52 10.48 5.01 1.87
CA ALA A 52 10.08 5.57 3.16
C ALA A 52 8.73 5.01 3.61
N ILE A 53 8.64 4.62 4.89
CA ILE A 53 7.37 4.18 5.49
C ILE A 53 6.31 5.29 5.46
N GLU A 54 6.77 6.55 5.45
CA GLU A 54 5.97 7.76 5.30
C GLU A 54 5.16 7.77 4.00
N THR A 55 5.65 7.12 2.94
CA THR A 55 4.90 6.98 1.68
C THR A 55 3.60 6.20 1.91
N LEU A 56 3.64 5.11 2.68
CA LEU A 56 2.44 4.33 3.03
C LEU A 56 1.48 5.21 3.84
N VAL A 57 2.00 5.98 4.81
CA VAL A 57 1.18 6.88 5.63
C VAL A 57 0.48 7.94 4.77
N LEU A 58 1.17 8.54 3.80
CA LEU A 58 0.59 9.52 2.88
C LEU A 58 -0.52 8.90 2.04
N LEU A 59 -0.26 7.76 1.40
CA LEU A 59 -1.24 7.07 0.57
C LEU A 59 -2.49 6.69 1.37
N LEU A 60 -2.31 6.11 2.56
CA LEU A 60 -3.43 5.70 3.42
C LEU A 60 -4.24 6.91 3.91
N ARG A 61 -3.59 8.03 4.26
CA ARG A 61 -4.29 9.27 4.63
C ARG A 61 -5.15 9.84 3.50
N HIS A 62 -4.79 9.57 2.25
CA HIS A 62 -5.55 9.99 1.08
C HIS A 62 -6.60 8.95 0.63
N GLY A 63 -6.75 7.82 1.33
CA GLY A 63 -7.79 6.84 1.06
C GLY A 63 -7.36 5.68 0.16
N ALA A 64 -6.07 5.34 0.16
CA ALA A 64 -5.59 4.12 -0.49
C ALA A 64 -6.21 2.87 0.14
N ALA A 65 -6.72 1.96 -0.69
CA ALA A 65 -7.31 0.70 -0.29
C ALA A 65 -6.24 -0.37 0.00
N VAL A 66 -6.37 -1.04 1.13
CA VAL A 66 -5.39 -2.04 1.61
C VAL A 66 -5.66 -3.47 1.12
N ASP A 67 -6.82 -3.67 0.50
CA ASP A 67 -7.41 -4.97 0.12
C ASP A 67 -7.63 -5.10 -1.40
N THR A 68 -7.14 -4.14 -2.20
CA THR A 68 -7.18 -4.23 -3.66
C THR A 68 -6.30 -5.37 -4.14
N TRP A 69 -6.86 -6.30 -4.91
CA TRP A 69 -6.12 -7.38 -5.53
C TRP A 69 -5.35 -6.89 -6.77
N ASP A 70 -4.15 -7.43 -6.97
CA ASP A 70 -3.44 -7.30 -8.25
C ASP A 70 -4.16 -8.04 -9.40
N ALA A 71 -3.68 -7.87 -10.64
CA ALA A 71 -4.29 -8.51 -11.82
C ALA A 71 -4.44 -10.03 -11.70
N ASN A 72 -3.46 -10.69 -11.07
CA ASN A 72 -3.42 -12.13 -10.97
C ASN A 72 -4.26 -12.64 -9.80
N HIS A 73 -4.76 -11.74 -8.95
CA HIS A 73 -5.34 -12.05 -7.64
C HIS A 73 -4.34 -12.83 -6.75
N ASP A 74 -3.05 -12.59 -6.94
CA ASP A 74 -1.99 -13.24 -6.18
C ASP A 74 -1.78 -12.53 -4.84
N SER A 75 -1.96 -11.21 -4.80
CA SER A 75 -1.70 -10.41 -3.60
C SER A 75 -2.57 -9.16 -3.49
N THR A 76 -2.79 -8.74 -2.24
CA THR A 76 -3.24 -7.39 -1.87
C THR A 76 -2.05 -6.66 -1.22
N PRO A 77 -2.07 -5.32 -1.05
CA PRO A 77 -0.99 -4.63 -0.35
C PRO A 77 -0.70 -5.24 1.02
N LEU A 78 -1.73 -5.59 1.80
CA LEU A 78 -1.54 -6.23 3.10
C LEU A 78 -0.86 -7.60 2.99
N LEU A 79 -1.29 -8.45 2.03
CA LEU A 79 -0.66 -9.76 1.82
C LEU A 79 0.80 -9.61 1.40
N MET A 80 1.11 -8.68 0.51
CA MET A 80 2.49 -8.41 0.08
C MET A 80 3.40 -8.04 1.25
N ALA A 81 2.95 -7.13 2.13
CA ALA A 81 3.73 -6.75 3.31
C ALA A 81 3.94 -7.93 4.28
N LEU A 82 2.96 -8.84 4.40
CA LEU A 82 3.07 -10.07 5.19
C LEU A 82 4.11 -11.03 4.58
N PHE A 83 4.00 -11.32 3.28
CA PHE A 83 4.92 -12.21 2.56
C PHE A 83 6.37 -11.71 2.59
N ARG A 84 6.58 -10.39 2.52
CA ARG A 84 7.89 -9.74 2.59
C ARG A 84 8.40 -9.50 4.01
N GLU A 85 7.67 -9.97 5.04
CA GLU A 85 8.00 -9.80 6.46
C GLU A 85 8.21 -8.34 6.91
N GLN A 86 7.58 -7.39 6.23
CA GLN A 86 7.72 -5.95 6.48
C GLN A 86 6.86 -5.51 7.66
N LYS A 87 7.29 -5.86 8.88
CA LYS A 87 6.52 -5.72 10.13
C LYS A 87 5.89 -4.35 10.35
N GLU A 88 6.61 -3.27 10.06
CA GLU A 88 6.08 -1.91 10.27
C GLU A 88 5.00 -1.54 9.23
N ALA A 89 5.17 -1.95 7.97
CA ALA A 89 4.14 -1.80 6.94
C ALA A 89 2.88 -2.59 7.30
N VAL A 90 3.04 -3.85 7.75
CA VAL A 90 1.92 -4.68 8.24
C VAL A 90 1.18 -3.98 9.38
N ARG A 91 1.91 -3.43 10.38
CA ARG A 91 1.28 -2.71 11.50
C ARG A 91 0.51 -1.48 11.04
N LEU A 92 1.04 -0.70 10.11
CA LEU A 92 0.36 0.49 9.57
C LEU A 92 -0.89 0.14 8.76
N LEU A 93 -0.78 -0.84 7.86
CA LEU A 93 -1.88 -1.30 7.02
C LEU A 93 -3.00 -1.89 7.89
N LEU A 94 -2.66 -2.68 8.91
CA LEU A 94 -3.62 -3.20 9.88
C LEU A 94 -4.24 -2.08 10.73
N ALA A 95 -3.46 -1.12 11.24
CA ALA A 95 -3.97 -0.05 12.08
C ALA A 95 -5.00 0.83 11.35
N LEU A 96 -4.77 1.12 10.07
CA LEU A 96 -5.66 1.98 9.27
C LEU A 96 -6.82 1.19 8.64
N ALA A 97 -6.65 -0.10 8.37
CA ALA A 97 -7.79 -1.01 8.20
C ALA A 97 -8.64 -1.08 9.48
N SER A 98 -8.02 -0.93 10.65
CA SER A 98 -8.62 -1.06 11.98
C SER A 98 -9.38 0.17 12.51
N GLY A 99 -9.47 1.26 11.73
CA GLY A 99 -10.61 2.18 11.88
C GLY A 99 -11.97 1.45 11.75
N TYR A 100 -11.96 0.27 11.09
CA TYR A 100 -13.09 -0.64 10.93
C TYR A 100 -13.03 -1.89 11.84
N LEU A 101 -11.84 -2.34 12.25
CA LEU A 101 -11.64 -3.63 12.96
C LEU A 101 -11.65 -3.54 14.50
N LEU A 102 -11.64 -2.34 15.11
CA LEU A 102 -11.74 -2.17 16.57
C LEU A 102 -13.06 -2.62 17.20
N LYS A 103 -14.01 -3.16 16.43
CA LYS A 103 -15.23 -3.74 16.99
C LYS A 103 -15.37 -5.25 16.95
N ASN A 104 -14.62 -6.04 16.16
CA ASN A 104 -14.99 -7.47 16.07
C ASN A 104 -14.04 -8.56 15.56
N SER A 105 -12.78 -8.34 15.15
CA SER A 105 -12.05 -9.42 14.45
C SER A 105 -10.68 -9.79 15.03
N LEU A 106 -10.70 -10.56 16.11
CA LEU A 106 -9.61 -11.51 16.43
C LEU A 106 -9.64 -12.76 15.53
N ASN A 107 -10.55 -12.84 14.56
CA ASN A 107 -10.76 -14.03 13.72
C ASN A 107 -10.15 -13.98 12.31
N LEU A 108 -9.74 -12.82 11.78
CA LEU A 108 -9.19 -12.78 10.41
C LEU A 108 -7.69 -13.11 10.35
N VAL A 109 -6.95 -12.74 11.40
CA VAL A 109 -5.50 -12.94 11.44
C VAL A 109 -5.13 -14.38 11.78
N SER A 110 -6.00 -15.10 12.51
CA SER A 110 -5.83 -16.52 12.81
C SER A 110 -5.90 -17.41 11.57
N ASP A 111 -6.70 -17.01 10.57
CA ASP A 111 -6.90 -17.82 9.36
C ASP A 111 -5.79 -17.61 8.34
N ILE A 112 -5.16 -16.42 8.33
CA ILE A 112 -4.04 -16.11 7.44
C ILE A 112 -2.72 -16.73 7.93
N ILE A 113 -2.52 -16.83 9.26
CA ILE A 113 -1.31 -17.42 9.85
C ILE A 113 -1.28 -18.95 9.69
N PHE A 114 -2.40 -19.61 9.41
CA PHE A 114 -2.47 -21.08 9.32
C PHE A 114 -2.20 -21.67 7.92
N ILE A 115 -1.85 -20.84 6.92
CA ILE A 115 -1.61 -21.29 5.53
C ILE A 115 -0.10 -21.21 5.14
N MET A 116 0.79 -20.87 6.07
CA MET A 116 2.25 -20.96 5.86
C MET A 116 2.87 -22.14 6.59
#